data_AF-A0A6S6SZW9-F1
#
_entry.id   AF-A0A6S6SZW9-F1
#
_cell.length_a   1.000
_cell.length_b   1.000
_cell.length_c   1.000
_cell.angle_alpha   90.00
_cell.angle_beta   90.00
_cell.angle_gamma   90.00
#
_symmetry.space_group_name_H-M   'P 1'
#
loop_
_entity.id
_entity.type
_entity.pdbx_description
1 polymer ?
#
loop_
_entity_poly.entity_id
_entity_poly.type
_entity_poly.pdbx_seq_one_letter_code
_entity_poly.pdbx_strand_id
1 'polypeptide(L)'
;MLVNELINLETMNYILMQPNSTELILLFVFIEVVFWLILSFLLIQFLPKKYLPYKREIFLFFVVLNIGLLFIGVLLTIIMMLFGLSWATHRLSRPNYETVHFEEQVAEFPIVYSQFQEGLLIMEGHQQDSLSSDEKIKSLKILYENNTQGNIARIKRFLSDNSDETRLYAFALISSFEKNLNERLKSLQNQIEESRDQHELEKLNFTLAQTYWQFIFHGVADNQLSGFYTQKIAKILKESQHNPSSFVLLGKIHLFNKELELAENAFLQAIKLGIPKLSLYTFLAEIKYGQKKYDEISQYIVEDEFNIDLRLKPLVQMWSHP
;
A
#
# COMPACT_ATOMS: atom_id res chain seq x y z
N MET A 1 40.99 -12.87 -73.34
CA MET A 1 42.15 -11.96 -73.23
C MET A 1 41.77 -10.94 -72.16
N LEU A 2 41.66 -11.38 -70.89
CA LEU A 2 42.75 -11.40 -69.91
C LEU A 2 43.43 -10.03 -69.82
N VAL A 3 43.00 -9.22 -68.86
CA VAL A 3 43.79 -8.49 -67.82
C VAL A 3 42.73 -7.79 -66.96
N ASN A 4 42.08 -8.51 -66.03
CA ASN A 4 42.47 -8.58 -64.61
C ASN A 4 42.82 -7.22 -63.99
N GLU A 5 41.96 -6.81 -63.06
CA GLU A 5 42.35 -6.56 -61.66
C GLU A 5 43.75 -6.00 -61.47
N LEU A 6 43.83 -4.68 -61.53
CA LEU A 6 44.74 -3.88 -60.73
C LEU A 6 44.18 -2.46 -60.77
N ILE A 7 43.13 -2.22 -59.98
CA ILE A 7 43.02 -0.94 -59.28
C ILE A 7 44.31 -0.89 -58.48
N ASN A 8 45.31 -0.27 -59.10
CA ASN A 8 46.70 -0.42 -58.75
C ASN A 8 46.86 -0.06 -57.28
N LEU A 9 47.46 -0.95 -56.49
CA LEU A 9 48.04 -0.55 -55.21
C LEU A 9 48.89 0.71 -55.39
N GLU A 10 49.51 0.92 -56.55
CA GLU A 10 50.19 2.16 -56.93
C GLU A 10 49.24 3.37 -57.04
N THR A 11 48.03 3.24 -57.61
CA THR A 11 47.05 4.35 -57.64
C THR A 11 46.54 4.69 -56.24
N MET A 12 46.29 3.69 -55.39
CA MET A 12 45.89 3.92 -54.01
C MET A 12 47.01 4.57 -53.20
N ASN A 13 48.27 4.17 -53.45
CA ASN A 13 49.46 4.73 -52.82
C ASN A 13 49.81 6.15 -53.34
N TYR A 14 49.52 6.44 -54.61
CA TYR A 14 49.70 7.76 -55.22
C TYR A 14 48.70 8.78 -54.67
N ILE A 15 47.46 8.34 -54.43
CA ILE A 15 46.44 9.14 -53.77
C ILE A 15 46.87 9.39 -52.30
N LEU A 16 47.36 8.39 -51.56
CA LEU A 16 47.88 8.55 -50.19
C LEU A 16 49.08 9.51 -50.06
N MET A 17 49.84 9.77 -51.13
CA MET A 17 51.00 10.68 -51.13
C MET A 17 50.67 12.14 -51.51
N GLN A 18 49.43 12.46 -51.92
CA GLN A 18 49.02 13.86 -52.11
C GLN A 18 48.35 14.41 -50.84
N PRO A 19 48.98 15.37 -50.13
CA PRO A 19 48.54 15.76 -48.80
C PRO A 19 47.24 16.59 -48.75
N ASN A 20 46.56 16.88 -49.87
CA ASN A 20 45.42 17.80 -49.91
C ASN A 20 44.43 17.58 -51.08
N SER A 21 44.13 16.33 -51.47
CA SER A 21 43.01 16.09 -52.39
C SER A 21 41.67 16.04 -51.63
N THR A 22 40.67 16.80 -52.10
CA THR A 22 39.32 16.80 -51.52
C THR A 22 38.65 15.42 -51.58
N GLU A 23 39.01 14.62 -52.58
CA GLU A 23 38.54 13.25 -52.78
C GLU A 23 39.01 12.30 -51.67
N LEU A 24 40.24 12.45 -51.17
CA LEU A 24 40.74 11.68 -50.03
C LEU A 24 39.98 12.00 -48.74
N ILE A 25 39.69 13.27 -48.51
CA ILE A 25 38.95 13.71 -47.33
C ILE A 25 37.54 13.15 -47.37
N LEU A 26 36.87 13.20 -48.54
CA LEU A 26 35.54 12.63 -48.71
C LEU A 26 35.53 11.10 -48.52
N LEU A 27 36.53 10.39 -49.06
CA LEU A 27 36.67 8.95 -48.91
C LEU A 27 36.95 8.56 -47.45
N PHE A 28 37.77 9.34 -46.75
CA PHE A 28 38.05 9.15 -45.33
C PHE A 28 36.79 9.33 -44.47
N VAL A 29 36.06 10.44 -44.66
CA VAL A 29 34.80 10.70 -43.97
C VAL A 29 33.76 9.62 -44.26
N PHE A 30 33.69 9.14 -45.49
CA PHE A 30 32.79 8.04 -45.87
C PHE A 30 33.13 6.76 -45.11
N ILE A 31 34.41 6.38 -45.04
CA ILE A 31 34.86 5.20 -44.30
C ILE A 31 34.53 5.34 -42.80
N GLU A 32 34.73 6.52 -42.21
CA GLU A 32 34.39 6.76 -40.80
C GLU A 32 32.90 6.60 -40.52
N VAL A 33 32.03 7.18 -41.35
CA VAL A 33 30.56 7.04 -41.19
C VAL A 33 30.13 5.58 -41.28
N VAL A 34 30.66 4.84 -42.26
CA VAL A 34 30.37 3.41 -42.42
C VAL A 34 30.85 2.61 -41.21
N PHE A 35 32.06 2.90 -40.70
CA PHE A 35 32.61 2.26 -39.51
C PHE A 35 31.71 2.48 -38.28
N TRP A 36 31.25 3.71 -38.05
CA TRP A 36 30.39 4.03 -36.90
C TRP A 36 28.99 3.39 -36.97
N LEU A 37 28.44 3.24 -38.18
CA LEU A 37 27.19 2.51 -38.40
C LEU A 37 27.33 1.03 -38.03
N ILE A 38 28.42 0.39 -38.47
CA ILE A 38 28.69 -1.02 -38.19
C ILE A 38 28.92 -1.24 -36.68
N LEU A 39 29.72 -0.37 -36.05
CA LEU A 39 29.98 -0.46 -34.60
C LEU A 39 28.70 -0.31 -33.78
N SER A 40 27.88 0.68 -34.10
CA SER A 40 26.60 0.92 -33.40
C SER A 40 25.62 -0.23 -33.58
N PHE A 41 25.61 -0.85 -34.77
CA PHE A 41 24.79 -2.04 -35.03
C PHE A 41 25.25 -3.24 -34.18
N LEU A 42 26.56 -3.45 -34.07
CA LEU A 42 27.14 -4.52 -33.26
C LEU A 42 26.82 -4.35 -31.78
N LEU A 43 26.94 -3.13 -31.23
CA LEU A 43 26.66 -2.84 -29.82
C LEU A 43 25.21 -3.14 -29.41
N ILE A 44 24.24 -2.98 -30.32
CA ILE A 44 22.82 -3.29 -30.05
C ILE A 44 22.56 -4.78 -29.92
N GLN A 45 23.35 -5.63 -30.58
CA GLN A 45 23.18 -7.08 -30.45
C GLN A 45 23.50 -7.55 -29.03
N PHE A 46 24.35 -6.81 -28.32
CA PHE A 46 24.74 -7.08 -26.94
C PHE A 46 23.84 -6.38 -25.89
N LEU A 47 22.77 -5.70 -26.32
CA LEU A 47 21.88 -4.97 -25.44
C LEU A 47 20.94 -5.91 -24.66
N PRO A 48 20.77 -5.76 -23.33
CA PRO A 48 19.93 -6.66 -22.54
C PRO A 48 18.45 -6.60 -22.91
N LYS A 49 17.71 -7.67 -22.57
CA LYS A 49 16.31 -7.87 -23.02
C LYS A 49 15.35 -6.71 -22.73
N LYS A 50 15.64 -5.97 -21.65
CA LYS A 50 14.87 -4.82 -21.17
C LYS A 50 14.89 -3.60 -22.10
N TYR A 51 15.94 -3.43 -22.89
CA TYR A 51 16.12 -2.27 -23.78
C TYR A 51 15.72 -2.56 -25.23
N LEU A 52 15.16 -3.75 -25.52
CA LEU A 52 14.62 -4.09 -26.83
C LEU A 52 13.58 -3.11 -27.40
N PRO A 53 12.61 -2.58 -26.61
CA PRO A 53 11.61 -1.68 -27.18
C PRO A 53 12.21 -0.37 -27.71
N TYR A 54 13.35 0.06 -27.18
CA TYR A 54 14.02 1.32 -27.54
C TYR A 54 15.23 1.12 -28.47
N LYS A 55 15.39 -0.06 -29.11
CA LYS A 55 16.58 -0.36 -29.95
C LYS A 55 16.87 0.70 -31.01
N ARG A 56 15.83 1.22 -31.66
CA ARG A 56 15.98 2.21 -32.73
C ARG A 56 16.51 3.55 -32.20
N GLU A 57 16.03 3.99 -31.05
CA GLU A 57 16.45 5.23 -30.41
C GLU A 57 17.90 5.12 -29.92
N ILE A 58 18.25 3.98 -29.29
CA ILE A 58 19.61 3.72 -28.80
C ILE A 58 20.60 3.60 -29.96
N PHE A 59 20.19 3.02 -31.10
CA PHE A 59 21.00 3.00 -32.32
C PHE A 59 21.33 4.40 -32.82
N LEU A 60 20.30 5.22 -33.01
CA LEU A 60 20.47 6.59 -33.50
C LEU A 60 21.35 7.39 -32.53
N PHE A 61 21.14 7.22 -31.23
CA PHE A 61 21.95 7.85 -30.21
C PHE A 61 23.44 7.47 -30.33
N PHE A 62 23.77 6.18 -30.45
CA PHE A 62 25.16 5.75 -30.62
C PHE A 62 25.78 6.25 -31.93
N VAL A 63 25.04 6.24 -33.03
CA VAL A 63 25.55 6.73 -34.31
C VAL A 63 25.85 8.23 -34.24
N VAL A 64 24.90 9.04 -33.75
CA VAL A 64 25.07 10.50 -33.61
C VAL A 64 26.22 10.83 -32.65
N LEU A 65 26.31 10.11 -31.53
CA LEU A 65 27.35 10.33 -30.54
C LEU A 65 28.74 10.01 -31.09
N ASN A 66 28.92 8.86 -31.75
CA ASN A 66 30.22 8.46 -32.29
C ASN A 66 30.65 9.33 -33.49
N ILE A 67 29.72 9.75 -34.35
CA ILE A 67 30.05 10.67 -35.45
C ILE A 67 30.44 12.05 -34.93
N GLY A 68 29.71 12.59 -33.95
CA GLY A 68 29.96 13.95 -33.43
C GLY A 68 31.21 14.06 -32.56
N LEU A 69 31.60 12.98 -31.89
CA LEU A 69 32.67 12.98 -30.89
C LEU A 69 33.88 12.11 -31.27
N LEU A 70 33.83 11.39 -32.41
CA LEU A 70 34.90 10.52 -32.89
C LEU A 70 35.41 9.59 -31.76
N PHE A 71 36.70 9.64 -31.44
CA PHE A 71 37.34 8.79 -30.43
C PHE A 71 36.75 8.93 -29.02
N ILE A 72 36.32 10.13 -28.60
CA ILE A 72 35.74 10.31 -27.26
C ILE A 72 34.32 9.72 -27.19
N GLY A 73 33.61 9.67 -28.31
CA GLY A 73 32.31 9.02 -28.44
C GLY A 73 32.37 7.51 -28.15
N VAL A 74 33.43 6.84 -28.62
CA VAL A 74 33.62 5.40 -28.38
C VAL A 74 33.81 5.10 -26.90
N LEU A 75 34.64 5.89 -26.22
CA LEU A 75 34.87 5.71 -24.79
C LEU A 75 33.58 5.90 -23.99
N LEU A 76 32.77 6.89 -24.36
CA LEU A 76 31.49 7.18 -23.71
C LEU A 76 30.44 6.08 -23.98
N THR A 77 30.35 5.56 -25.21
CA THR A 77 29.43 4.46 -25.53
C THR A 77 29.77 3.18 -24.77
N ILE A 78 31.06 2.85 -24.63
CA ILE A 78 31.51 1.69 -23.84
C ILE A 78 31.13 1.87 -22.36
N ILE A 79 31.37 3.05 -21.78
CA ILE A 79 30.99 3.35 -20.38
C ILE A 79 29.47 3.23 -20.19
N MET A 80 28.68 3.81 -21.10
CA MET A 80 27.21 3.72 -21.03
C MET A 80 26.71 2.28 -21.17
N MET A 81 27.35 1.47 -22.04
CA MET A 81 27.01 0.07 -22.20
C MET A 81 27.32 -0.75 -20.95
N LEU A 82 28.49 -0.55 -20.35
CA LEU A 82 28.89 -1.21 -19.09
C LEU A 82 27.97 -0.80 -17.93
N PHE A 83 27.61 0.48 -17.85
CA PHE A 83 26.66 0.97 -16.84
C PHE A 83 25.26 0.39 -17.04
N GLY A 84 24.77 0.36 -18.29
CA GLY A 84 23.49 -0.25 -18.64
C GLY A 84 23.44 -1.75 -18.34
N LEU A 85 24.54 -2.48 -18.58
CA LEU A 85 24.68 -3.89 -18.21
C LEU A 85 24.70 -4.08 -16.69
N SER A 86 25.51 -3.30 -15.96
CA SER A 86 25.62 -3.37 -14.50
C SER A 86 24.28 -3.07 -13.81
N TRP A 87 23.56 -2.06 -14.29
CA TRP A 87 22.24 -1.69 -13.76
C TRP A 87 21.15 -2.69 -14.17
N ALA A 88 21.25 -3.31 -15.36
CA ALA A 88 20.37 -4.41 -15.75
C ALA A 88 20.59 -5.67 -14.90
N THR A 89 21.81 -5.91 -14.42
CA THR A 89 22.16 -7.04 -13.55
C THR A 89 21.87 -6.82 -12.07
N HIS A 90 21.64 -5.58 -11.62
CA HIS A 90 21.03 -5.34 -10.31
C HIS A 90 19.57 -5.79 -10.35
N ARG A 91 19.39 -7.10 -10.13
CA ARG A 91 18.13 -7.70 -9.73
C ARG A 91 17.65 -6.96 -8.48
N LEU A 92 16.72 -6.02 -8.65
CA LEU A 92 15.58 -6.06 -7.74
C LEU A 92 14.99 -7.45 -7.99
N SER A 93 15.12 -8.34 -7.01
CA SER A 93 14.27 -9.52 -6.92
C SER A 93 12.86 -8.97 -6.92
N ARG A 94 12.23 -8.91 -8.09
CA ARG A 94 10.80 -8.71 -8.17
C ARG A 94 10.27 -10.10 -7.86
N PRO A 95 9.68 -10.33 -6.67
CA PRO A 95 8.96 -11.57 -6.47
C PRO A 95 8.03 -11.74 -7.66
N ASN A 96 8.02 -12.94 -8.23
CA ASN A 96 7.12 -13.25 -9.32
C ASN A 96 5.71 -13.17 -8.72
N TYR A 97 5.04 -12.04 -8.89
CA TYR A 97 3.64 -11.97 -8.55
C TYR A 97 2.93 -12.75 -9.64
N GLU A 98 2.48 -13.96 -9.33
CA GLU A 98 1.33 -14.47 -10.07
C GLU A 98 0.23 -13.43 -9.88
N THR A 99 -0.28 -12.91 -10.99
CA THR A 99 -1.49 -12.11 -10.95
C THR A 99 -2.59 -13.04 -10.46
N VAL A 100 -2.93 -12.94 -9.18
CA VAL A 100 -4.13 -13.58 -8.65
C VAL A 100 -5.30 -12.92 -9.37
N HIS A 101 -5.85 -13.62 -10.36
CA HIS A 101 -7.05 -13.21 -11.05
C HIS A 101 -8.22 -13.32 -10.07
N PHE A 102 -8.52 -12.20 -9.41
CA PHE A 102 -9.61 -12.10 -8.44
C PHE A 102 -10.92 -12.62 -9.04
N GLU A 103 -11.22 -12.35 -10.31
CA GLU A 103 -12.45 -12.81 -10.97
C GLU A 103 -12.66 -14.33 -10.93
N GLU A 104 -11.61 -15.16 -10.97
CA GLU A 104 -11.76 -16.62 -11.04
C GLU A 104 -12.05 -17.24 -9.67
N GLN A 105 -11.59 -16.59 -8.59
CA GLN A 105 -11.93 -16.97 -7.21
C GLN A 105 -13.32 -16.45 -6.79
N VAL A 106 -13.90 -15.52 -7.57
CA VAL A 106 -15.19 -14.92 -7.23
C VAL A 106 -16.39 -15.81 -7.56
N ALA A 107 -16.20 -16.82 -8.43
CA ALA A 107 -17.26 -17.73 -8.86
C ALA A 107 -17.85 -18.60 -7.73
N GLU A 108 -17.14 -18.77 -6.61
CA GLU A 108 -17.59 -19.53 -5.43
C GLU A 108 -18.08 -18.65 -4.28
N PHE A 109 -18.13 -17.31 -4.42
CA PHE A 109 -18.83 -16.54 -3.39
C PHE A 109 -20.32 -16.86 -3.48
N PRO A 110 -20.98 -17.33 -2.41
CA PRO A 110 -22.43 -17.26 -2.37
C PRO A 110 -22.76 -15.78 -2.53
N ILE A 111 -23.36 -15.41 -3.65
CA ILE A 111 -24.02 -14.12 -3.80
C ILE A 111 -25.21 -14.19 -2.85
N VAL A 112 -24.95 -13.86 -1.59
CA VAL A 112 -26.01 -13.67 -0.61
C VAL A 112 -26.66 -12.37 -1.04
N TYR A 113 -27.76 -12.49 -1.79
CA TYR A 113 -28.71 -11.41 -2.03
C TYR A 113 -29.33 -11.05 -0.69
N SER A 114 -28.58 -10.34 0.15
CA SER A 114 -29.18 -9.59 1.23
C SER A 114 -29.90 -8.44 0.56
N GLN A 115 -31.22 -8.41 0.76
CA GLN A 115 -32.18 -7.50 0.16
C GLN A 115 -31.82 -6.01 0.38
N PHE A 116 -30.82 -5.70 1.21
CA PHE A 116 -30.41 -4.33 1.58
C PHE A 116 -28.87 -4.12 1.64
N GLN A 117 -28.03 -5.09 1.28
CA GLN A 117 -26.56 -4.91 1.29
C GLN A 117 -26.07 -4.00 0.14
N GLU A 118 -26.79 -4.02 -0.99
CA GLU A 118 -26.49 -3.17 -2.15
C GLU A 118 -26.58 -1.69 -1.78
N GLY A 119 -27.55 -1.29 -0.95
CA GLY A 119 -27.66 0.07 -0.42
C GLY A 119 -26.41 0.51 0.34
N LEU A 120 -25.81 -0.38 1.15
CA LEU A 120 -24.60 -0.08 1.91
C LEU A 120 -23.35 0.06 1.02
N LEU A 121 -23.26 -0.71 -0.06
CA LEU A 121 -22.14 -0.67 -1.01
C LEU A 121 -22.25 0.53 -1.98
N ILE A 122 -23.47 0.88 -2.40
CA ILE A 122 -23.76 2.05 -3.23
C ILE A 122 -23.53 3.35 -2.44
N MET A 123 -23.71 3.33 -1.11
CA MET A 123 -23.42 4.46 -0.20
C MET A 123 -21.93 4.80 -0.03
N GLU A 124 -21.03 3.88 -0.37
CA GLU A 124 -19.58 4.16 -0.38
C GLU A 124 -19.07 4.59 -1.77
N GLY A 125 -19.92 4.58 -2.80
CA GLY A 125 -19.57 4.89 -4.19
C GLY A 125 -20.11 6.24 -4.72
N HIS A 126 -19.75 6.57 -5.95
CA HIS A 126 -20.19 7.77 -6.68
C HIS A 126 -21.70 7.80 -7.03
N GLN A 127 -22.48 6.83 -6.58
CA GLN A 127 -23.92 6.66 -6.87
C GLN A 127 -24.81 7.00 -5.67
N GLN A 128 -24.27 7.67 -4.63
CA GLN A 128 -25.06 8.13 -3.49
C GLN A 128 -26.25 9.03 -3.89
N ASP A 129 -26.11 9.79 -4.98
CA ASP A 129 -27.15 10.69 -5.49
C ASP A 129 -28.29 9.99 -6.24
N SER A 130 -28.10 8.72 -6.67
CA SER A 130 -29.15 7.97 -7.37
C SER A 130 -30.11 7.22 -6.44
N LEU A 131 -29.82 7.17 -5.14
CA LEU A 131 -30.65 6.50 -4.14
C LEU A 131 -31.82 7.39 -3.68
N SER A 132 -32.98 6.79 -3.45
CA SER A 132 -34.12 7.48 -2.85
C SER A 132 -33.88 7.79 -1.36
N SER A 133 -34.55 8.81 -0.81
CA SER A 133 -34.48 9.16 0.62
C SER A 133 -34.81 7.96 1.53
N ASP A 134 -35.81 7.15 1.17
CA ASP A 134 -36.24 5.99 1.96
C ASP A 134 -35.16 4.90 2.04
N GLU A 135 -34.46 4.64 0.94
CA GLU A 135 -33.35 3.67 0.90
C GLU A 135 -32.16 4.16 1.72
N LYS A 136 -31.88 5.47 1.65
CA LYS A 136 -30.86 6.13 2.49
C LYS A 136 -31.18 5.96 3.97
N ILE A 137 -32.40 6.28 4.39
CA ILE A 137 -32.85 6.15 5.79
C ILE A 137 -32.77 4.71 6.29
N LYS A 138 -33.23 3.73 5.50
CA LYS A 138 -33.14 2.30 5.87
C LYS A 138 -31.70 1.85 6.08
N SER A 139 -30.79 2.26 5.20
CA SER A 139 -29.40 1.85 5.33
C SER A 139 -28.69 2.59 6.47
N LEU A 140 -29.02 3.87 6.72
CA LEU A 140 -28.58 4.61 7.90
C LEU A 140 -28.99 3.89 9.19
N LYS A 141 -30.22 3.37 9.24
CA LYS A 141 -30.69 2.54 10.37
C LYS A 141 -29.85 1.28 10.53
N ILE A 142 -29.59 0.53 9.45
CA ILE A 142 -28.76 -0.68 9.49
C ILE A 142 -27.33 -0.36 9.94
N LEU A 143 -26.74 0.73 9.43
CA LEU A 143 -25.42 1.21 9.86
C LEU A 143 -25.39 1.55 11.34
N TYR A 144 -26.45 2.15 11.87
CA TYR A 144 -26.54 2.49 13.29
C TYR A 144 -26.72 1.26 14.18
N GLU A 145 -27.54 0.30 13.77
CA GLU A 145 -27.79 -0.95 14.50
C GLU A 145 -26.58 -1.89 14.48
N ASN A 146 -25.80 -1.87 13.40
CA ASN A 146 -24.58 -2.63 13.30
C ASN A 146 -23.44 -1.95 14.07
N ASN A 147 -22.85 -2.63 15.05
CA ASN A 147 -21.79 -2.11 15.90
C ASN A 147 -20.39 -2.18 15.26
N THR A 148 -20.28 -1.97 13.94
CA THR A 148 -18.99 -2.04 13.22
C THR A 148 -18.21 -0.73 13.29
N GLN A 149 -16.89 -0.86 13.14
CA GLN A 149 -15.94 0.26 13.19
C GLN A 149 -16.31 1.35 12.18
N GLY A 150 -16.29 2.60 12.61
CA GLY A 150 -16.48 3.77 11.75
C GLY A 150 -17.89 3.98 11.21
N ASN A 151 -18.91 3.22 11.62
CA ASN A 151 -20.27 3.40 11.11
C ASN A 151 -20.85 4.80 11.39
N ILE A 152 -20.58 5.38 12.56
CA ILE A 152 -21.05 6.74 12.87
C ILE A 152 -20.34 7.77 11.98
N ALA A 153 -19.05 7.58 11.69
CA ALA A 153 -18.36 8.41 10.70
C ALA A 153 -18.93 8.26 9.28
N ARG A 154 -19.42 7.08 8.90
CA ARG A 154 -20.15 6.89 7.63
C ARG A 154 -21.47 7.65 7.64
N ILE A 155 -22.24 7.56 8.73
CA ILE A 155 -23.50 8.29 8.92
C ILE A 155 -23.28 9.81 8.86
N LYS A 156 -22.17 10.34 9.43
CA LYS A 156 -21.80 11.76 9.36
C LYS A 156 -21.72 12.30 7.93
N ARG A 157 -21.41 11.49 6.92
CA ARG A 157 -21.37 11.92 5.51
C ARG A 157 -22.75 12.37 4.99
N PHE A 158 -23.83 11.85 5.57
CA PHE A 158 -25.20 12.20 5.20
C PHE A 158 -25.69 13.53 5.79
N LEU A 159 -24.87 14.21 6.60
CA LEU A 159 -25.17 15.58 7.04
C LEU A 159 -25.13 16.59 5.88
N SER A 160 -24.50 16.23 4.76
CA SER A 160 -24.43 17.05 3.54
C SER A 160 -25.35 16.52 2.42
N ASP A 161 -26.25 15.58 2.71
CA ASP A 161 -27.14 15.00 1.70
C ASP A 161 -28.12 16.05 1.14
N ASN A 162 -28.58 15.89 -0.10
CA ASN A 162 -29.54 16.82 -0.72
C ASN A 162 -30.94 16.76 -0.05
N SER A 163 -31.32 15.61 0.51
CA SER A 163 -32.62 15.40 1.15
C SER A 163 -32.62 15.86 2.62
N ASP A 164 -33.48 16.84 2.94
CA ASP A 164 -33.66 17.38 4.30
C ASP A 164 -34.01 16.27 5.31
N GLU A 165 -34.87 15.33 4.92
CA GLU A 165 -35.29 14.22 5.77
C GLU A 165 -34.10 13.28 6.09
N THR A 166 -33.28 12.99 5.08
CA THR A 166 -32.08 12.16 5.26
C THR A 166 -31.06 12.85 6.17
N ARG A 167 -30.83 14.16 5.98
CA ARG A 167 -29.94 14.96 6.84
C ARG A 167 -30.43 14.97 8.29
N LEU A 168 -31.72 15.20 8.50
CA LEU A 168 -32.31 15.26 9.84
C LEU A 168 -32.24 13.89 10.54
N TYR A 169 -32.50 12.81 9.82
CA TYR A 169 -32.38 11.46 10.35
C TYR A 169 -30.94 11.12 10.74
N ALA A 170 -29.96 11.42 9.88
CA ALA A 170 -28.54 11.23 10.18
C ALA A 170 -28.12 12.04 11.43
N PHE A 171 -28.55 13.29 11.53
CA PHE A 171 -28.31 14.13 12.71
C PHE A 171 -28.89 13.52 14.00
N ALA A 172 -30.12 13.00 13.95
CA ALA A 172 -30.75 12.36 15.10
C ALA A 172 -29.99 11.12 15.56
N LEU A 173 -29.53 10.27 14.63
CA LEU A 173 -28.73 9.08 14.94
C LEU A 173 -27.39 9.43 15.60
N ILE A 174 -26.65 10.40 15.04
CA ILE A 174 -25.36 10.84 15.59
C ILE A 174 -25.57 11.43 17.00
N SER A 175 -26.56 12.30 17.15
CA SER A 175 -26.87 12.94 18.44
C SER A 175 -27.27 11.91 19.50
N SER A 176 -28.07 10.90 19.12
CA SER A 176 -28.46 9.82 20.02
C SER A 176 -27.23 9.01 20.46
N PHE A 177 -26.35 8.67 19.53
CA PHE A 177 -25.11 7.93 19.82
C PHE A 177 -24.21 8.69 20.81
N GLU A 178 -23.95 9.97 20.53
CA GLU A 178 -23.16 10.86 21.38
C GLU A 178 -23.76 11.01 22.77
N LYS A 179 -25.08 11.20 22.85
CA LYS A 179 -25.79 11.31 24.12
C LYS A 179 -25.65 10.02 24.94
N ASN A 180 -25.87 8.86 24.33
CA ASN A 180 -25.76 7.57 25.02
C ASN A 180 -24.35 7.32 25.57
N LEU A 181 -23.30 7.62 24.78
CA LEU A 181 -21.91 7.49 25.25
C LEU A 181 -21.60 8.44 26.40
N ASN A 182 -22.06 9.69 26.31
CA ASN A 182 -21.84 10.69 27.36
C ASN A 182 -22.58 10.35 28.66
N GLU A 183 -23.82 9.85 28.58
CA GLU A 183 -24.57 9.38 29.74
C GLU A 183 -23.89 8.18 30.41
N ARG A 184 -23.38 7.24 29.60
CA ARG A 184 -22.60 6.11 30.09
C ARG A 184 -21.31 6.55 30.78
N LEU A 185 -20.57 7.50 30.21
CA LEU A 185 -19.37 8.07 30.84
C LEU A 185 -19.69 8.66 32.22
N LYS A 186 -20.73 9.51 32.30
CA LYS A 186 -21.15 10.13 33.57
C LYS A 186 -21.55 9.09 34.61
N SER A 187 -22.34 8.10 34.21
CA SER A 187 -22.77 7.01 35.08
C SER A 187 -21.59 6.21 35.64
N LEU A 188 -20.59 5.90 34.80
CA LEU A 188 -19.39 5.18 35.23
C LEU A 188 -18.53 6.03 36.17
N GLN A 189 -18.38 7.33 35.90
CA GLN A 189 -17.63 8.23 36.76
C GLN A 189 -18.25 8.31 38.16
N ASN A 190 -19.58 8.46 38.26
CA ASN A 190 -20.26 8.46 39.55
C ASN A 190 -20.08 7.14 40.31
N GLN A 191 -20.18 5.99 39.61
CA GLN A 191 -19.95 4.68 40.23
C GLN A 191 -18.51 4.52 40.75
N ILE A 192 -17.51 5.06 40.03
CA ILE A 192 -16.11 5.02 40.47
C ILE A 192 -15.90 5.89 41.72
N GLU A 193 -16.57 7.03 41.82
CA GLU A 193 -16.49 7.91 43.01
C GLU A 193 -17.16 7.29 44.25
N GLU A 194 -18.22 6.50 44.06
CA GLU A 194 -18.96 5.85 45.15
C GLU A 194 -18.35 4.51 45.60
N SER A 195 -17.65 3.80 44.70
CA SER A 195 -17.06 2.50 45.00
C SER A 195 -15.84 2.63 45.92
N ARG A 196 -15.74 1.68 46.86
CA ARG A 196 -14.62 1.58 47.82
C ARG A 196 -13.87 0.26 47.68
N ASP A 197 -14.37 -0.65 46.84
CA ASP A 197 -13.74 -1.93 46.56
C ASP A 197 -12.74 -1.77 45.41
N GLN A 198 -11.50 -2.16 45.64
CA GLN A 198 -10.42 -2.04 44.67
C GLN A 198 -10.68 -2.87 43.41
N HIS A 199 -11.28 -4.05 43.55
CA HIS A 199 -11.54 -4.94 42.41
C HIS A 199 -12.69 -4.40 41.53
N GLU A 200 -13.76 -3.90 42.16
CA GLU A 200 -14.84 -3.21 41.46
C GLU A 200 -14.33 -1.95 40.75
N LEU A 201 -13.50 -1.15 41.42
CA LEU A 201 -12.89 0.05 40.85
C LEU A 201 -12.04 -0.26 39.61
N GLU A 202 -11.25 -1.35 39.62
CA GLU A 202 -10.50 -1.79 38.45
C GLU A 202 -11.41 -2.14 37.26
N LYS A 203 -12.51 -2.86 37.52
CA LYS A 203 -13.50 -3.23 36.49
C LYS A 203 -14.21 -2.00 35.92
N LEU A 204 -14.60 -1.06 36.78
CA LEU A 204 -15.26 0.19 36.37
C LEU A 204 -14.31 1.06 35.55
N ASN A 205 -13.06 1.20 35.97
CA ASN A 205 -12.02 1.93 35.23
C ASN A 205 -11.76 1.30 33.85
N PHE A 206 -11.68 -0.03 33.76
CA PHE A 206 -11.57 -0.69 32.47
C PHE A 206 -12.78 -0.42 31.56
N THR A 207 -13.99 -0.45 32.11
CA THR A 207 -15.23 -0.14 31.37
C THR A 207 -15.27 1.33 30.92
N LEU A 208 -14.76 2.24 31.75
CA LEU A 208 -14.61 3.66 31.42
C LEU A 208 -13.63 3.84 30.25
N ALA A 209 -12.48 3.18 30.29
CA ALA A 209 -11.50 3.17 29.20
C ALA A 209 -12.10 2.62 27.89
N GLN A 210 -12.86 1.52 27.94
CA GLN A 210 -13.56 0.98 26.78
C GLN A 210 -14.59 1.98 26.21
N THR A 211 -15.31 2.69 27.08
CA THR A 211 -16.28 3.71 26.66
C THR A 211 -15.59 4.87 25.96
N TYR A 212 -14.43 5.33 26.44
CA TYR A 212 -13.62 6.32 25.72
C TYR A 212 -13.13 5.79 24.37
N TRP A 213 -12.72 4.52 24.29
CA TRP A 213 -12.31 3.92 23.01
C TRP A 213 -13.44 3.90 21.99
N GLN A 214 -14.69 3.71 22.40
CA GLN A 214 -15.86 3.72 21.50
C GLN A 214 -16.02 5.05 20.75
N PHE A 215 -15.67 6.20 21.35
CA PHE A 215 -15.69 7.49 20.66
C PHE A 215 -14.75 7.49 19.43
N ILE A 216 -13.58 6.87 19.57
CA ILE A 216 -12.59 6.75 18.48
C ILE A 216 -13.04 5.68 17.49
N PHE A 217 -13.37 4.49 17.98
CA PHE A 217 -13.70 3.31 17.17
C PHE A 217 -14.89 3.56 16.23
N HIS A 218 -15.91 4.28 16.69
CA HIS A 218 -17.07 4.61 15.84
C HIS A 218 -16.89 5.87 14.99
N GLY A 219 -15.81 6.64 15.20
CA GLY A 219 -15.54 7.88 14.49
C GLY A 219 -16.43 9.05 14.93
N VAL A 220 -16.86 9.02 16.20
CA VAL A 220 -17.55 10.13 16.86
C VAL A 220 -16.56 11.26 17.15
N ALA A 221 -15.37 10.90 17.63
CA ALA A 221 -14.29 11.84 17.89
C ALA A 221 -13.58 12.26 16.60
N ASP A 222 -13.41 13.57 16.42
CA ASP A 222 -12.52 14.10 15.39
C ASP A 222 -11.05 13.89 15.79
N ASN A 223 -10.10 14.18 14.88
CA ASN A 223 -8.67 13.92 15.09
C ASN A 223 -8.12 14.52 16.40
N GLN A 224 -8.50 15.76 16.73
CA GLN A 224 -8.04 16.41 17.97
C GLN A 224 -8.60 15.73 19.22
N LEU A 225 -9.88 15.37 19.19
CA LEU A 225 -10.55 14.76 20.33
C LEU A 225 -10.09 13.30 20.52
N SER A 226 -9.72 12.61 19.44
CA SER A 226 -9.15 11.27 19.48
C SER A 226 -7.85 11.23 20.29
N GLY A 227 -6.95 12.20 20.09
CA GLY A 227 -5.71 12.30 20.86
C GLY A 227 -5.95 12.54 22.37
N PHE A 228 -6.97 13.30 22.73
CA PHE A 228 -7.37 13.48 24.12
C PHE A 228 -7.89 12.16 24.73
N TYR A 229 -8.71 11.42 24.00
CA TYR A 229 -9.25 10.14 24.49
C TYR A 229 -8.17 9.07 24.63
N THR A 230 -7.23 8.94 23.70
CA THR A 230 -6.13 7.96 23.82
C THR A 230 -5.27 8.22 25.06
N GLN A 231 -4.94 9.47 25.34
CA GLN A 231 -4.21 9.86 26.56
C GLN A 231 -4.99 9.53 27.84
N LYS A 232 -6.30 9.83 27.86
CA LYS A 232 -7.16 9.47 28.99
C LYS A 232 -7.18 7.97 29.25
N ILE A 233 -7.34 7.18 28.19
CA ILE A 233 -7.40 5.72 28.32
C ILE A 233 -6.06 5.18 28.86
N ALA A 234 -4.93 5.63 28.29
CA ALA A 234 -3.61 5.21 28.75
C ALA A 234 -3.39 5.53 30.25
N LYS A 235 -3.87 6.70 30.71
CA LYS A 235 -3.82 7.07 32.13
C LYS A 235 -4.66 6.14 33.00
N ILE A 236 -5.89 5.85 32.61
CA ILE A 236 -6.81 4.98 33.35
C ILE A 236 -6.25 3.55 33.44
N LEU A 237 -5.73 3.02 32.33
CA LEU A 237 -5.25 1.63 32.27
C LEU A 237 -3.89 1.42 32.96
N LYS A 238 -3.13 2.48 33.24
CA LYS A 238 -1.85 2.39 33.97
C LYS A 238 -2.02 1.79 35.37
N GLU A 239 -3.20 1.96 35.97
CA GLU A 239 -3.55 1.46 37.30
C GLU A 239 -4.06 0.01 37.28
N SER A 240 -4.44 -0.51 36.10
CA SER A 240 -5.04 -1.84 35.90
C SER A 240 -4.07 -2.84 35.25
N GLN A 241 -2.88 -2.99 35.83
CA GLN A 241 -1.78 -3.80 35.28
C GLN A 241 -1.99 -5.33 35.39
N HIS A 242 -3.04 -5.78 36.06
CA HIS A 242 -3.31 -7.21 36.27
C HIS A 242 -4.34 -7.77 35.29
N ASN A 243 -5.12 -6.92 34.62
CA ASN A 243 -6.13 -7.35 33.66
C ASN A 243 -5.53 -7.53 32.25
N PRO A 244 -5.53 -8.77 31.69
CA PRO A 244 -5.01 -9.03 30.35
C PRO A 244 -5.70 -8.19 29.26
N SER A 245 -6.99 -7.89 29.43
CA SER A 245 -7.79 -7.11 28.48
C SER A 245 -7.37 -5.64 28.43
N SER A 246 -6.82 -5.11 29.53
CA SER A 246 -6.25 -3.75 29.56
C SER A 246 -5.07 -3.63 28.60
N PHE A 247 -4.21 -4.65 28.53
CA PHE A 247 -3.08 -4.67 27.60
C PHE A 247 -3.52 -4.79 26.13
N VAL A 248 -4.59 -5.53 25.85
CA VAL A 248 -5.18 -5.56 24.50
C VAL A 248 -5.66 -4.16 24.09
N LEU A 249 -6.35 -3.45 24.99
CA LEU A 249 -6.84 -2.10 24.71
C LEU A 249 -5.68 -1.09 24.55
N LEU A 250 -4.64 -1.18 25.39
CA LEU A 250 -3.41 -0.40 25.21
C LEU A 250 -2.74 -0.68 23.86
N GLY A 251 -2.63 -1.94 23.46
CA GLY A 251 -2.07 -2.33 22.17
C GLY A 251 -2.83 -1.70 21.00
N LYS A 252 -4.17 -1.72 21.04
CA LYS A 252 -5.03 -1.07 20.03
C LYS A 252 -4.81 0.44 19.96
N ILE A 253 -4.62 1.10 21.10
CA ILE A 253 -4.38 2.55 21.16
C ILE A 253 -3.00 2.91 20.61
N HIS A 254 -1.97 2.18 21.01
CA HIS A 254 -0.62 2.38 20.47
C HIS A 254 -0.59 2.13 18.96
N LEU A 255 -1.28 1.08 18.49
CA LEU A 255 -1.42 0.80 17.07
C LEU A 255 -2.12 1.94 16.32
N PHE A 256 -3.23 2.46 16.86
CA PHE A 256 -3.95 3.62 16.33
C PHE A 256 -3.05 4.88 16.25
N ASN A 257 -2.20 5.10 17.27
CA ASN A 257 -1.22 6.17 17.30
C ASN A 257 0.03 5.91 16.43
N LYS A 258 0.12 4.76 15.76
CA LYS A 258 1.29 4.29 14.98
C LYS A 258 2.56 4.07 15.81
N GLU A 259 2.40 3.85 17.11
CA GLU A 259 3.47 3.53 18.06
C GLU A 259 3.72 2.01 18.06
N LEU A 260 4.24 1.50 16.92
CA LEU A 260 4.26 0.07 16.61
C LEU A 260 4.99 -0.80 17.65
N GLU A 261 6.11 -0.33 18.19
CA GLU A 261 6.87 -1.08 19.20
C GLU A 261 6.12 -1.18 20.54
N LEU A 262 5.46 -0.09 20.95
CA LEU A 262 4.64 -0.08 22.17
C LEU A 262 3.42 -0.97 22.01
N ALA A 263 2.80 -0.95 20.82
CA ALA A 263 1.68 -1.82 20.49
C ALA A 263 2.07 -3.30 20.57
N GLU A 264 3.19 -3.67 19.95
CA GLU A 264 3.71 -5.05 19.98
C GLU A 264 3.96 -5.51 21.41
N ASN A 265 4.66 -4.69 22.20
CA ASN A 265 4.94 -4.99 23.59
C ASN A 265 3.66 -5.19 24.41
N ALA A 266 2.65 -4.33 24.23
CA ALA A 266 1.38 -4.46 24.93
C ALA A 266 0.65 -5.77 24.56
N PHE A 267 0.58 -6.13 23.28
CA PHE A 267 -0.03 -7.39 22.86
C PHE A 267 0.73 -8.61 23.38
N LEU A 268 2.06 -8.58 23.38
CA LEU A 268 2.88 -9.66 23.96
C LEU A 268 2.67 -9.81 25.47
N GLN A 269 2.47 -8.71 26.20
CA GLN A 269 2.11 -8.78 27.62
C GLN A 269 0.71 -9.36 27.82
N ALA A 270 -0.27 -8.99 27.00
CA ALA A 270 -1.60 -9.58 27.04
C ALA A 270 -1.56 -11.11 26.86
N ILE A 271 -0.71 -11.58 25.93
CA ILE A 271 -0.50 -13.02 25.67
C ILE A 271 0.10 -13.71 26.89
N LYS A 272 1.12 -13.12 27.51
CA LYS A 272 1.74 -13.65 28.74
C LYS A 272 0.75 -13.79 29.89
N LEU A 273 -0.25 -12.90 29.95
CA LEU A 273 -1.30 -12.91 30.95
C LEU A 273 -2.50 -13.81 30.60
N GLY A 274 -2.42 -14.56 29.50
CA GLY A 274 -3.38 -15.62 29.17
C GLY A 274 -4.34 -15.31 28.03
N ILE A 275 -4.20 -14.17 27.31
CA ILE A 275 -4.95 -13.97 26.07
C ILE A 275 -4.43 -14.95 25.01
N PRO A 276 -5.31 -15.72 24.35
CA PRO A 276 -4.91 -16.61 23.26
C PRO A 276 -4.17 -15.82 22.17
N LYS A 277 -2.93 -16.22 21.88
CA LYS A 277 -2.07 -15.57 20.89
C LYS A 277 -2.77 -15.40 19.54
N LEU A 278 -3.54 -16.41 19.14
CA LEU A 278 -4.32 -16.47 17.91
C LEU A 278 -5.24 -15.24 17.75
N SER A 279 -5.95 -14.83 18.81
CA SER A 279 -6.88 -13.69 18.73
C SER A 279 -6.24 -12.33 18.46
N LEU A 280 -4.90 -12.26 18.52
CA LEU A 280 -4.11 -11.05 18.29
C LEU A 280 -3.27 -11.11 17.01
N TYR A 281 -3.39 -12.19 16.22
CA TYR A 281 -2.60 -12.40 15.01
C TYR A 281 -2.79 -11.29 13.98
N THR A 282 -4.02 -10.87 13.70
CA THR A 282 -4.28 -9.75 12.77
C THR A 282 -3.57 -8.47 13.21
N PHE A 283 -3.57 -8.14 14.50
CA PHE A 283 -2.89 -6.95 15.02
C PHE A 283 -1.36 -7.08 14.94
N LEU A 284 -0.82 -8.26 15.25
CA LEU A 284 0.62 -8.52 15.15
C LEU A 284 1.10 -8.49 13.70
N ALA A 285 0.33 -9.05 12.76
CA ALA A 285 0.58 -8.98 11.33
C ALA A 285 0.59 -7.51 10.84
N GLU A 286 -0.41 -6.71 11.26
CA GLU A 286 -0.48 -5.28 10.94
C GLU A 286 0.74 -4.52 11.47
N ILE A 287 1.19 -4.83 12.69
CA ILE A 287 2.40 -4.25 13.25
C ILE A 287 3.64 -4.59 12.41
N LYS A 288 3.83 -5.87 12.05
CA LYS A 288 4.98 -6.30 11.23
C LYS A 288 4.97 -5.65 9.85
N TYR A 289 3.80 -5.53 9.25
CA TYR A 289 3.62 -4.78 8.02
C TYR A 289 4.03 -3.31 8.17
N GLY A 290 3.57 -2.64 9.23
CA GLY A 290 3.94 -1.26 9.53
C GLY A 290 5.44 -1.07 9.81
N GLN A 291 6.08 -2.06 10.44
CA GLN A 291 7.52 -2.11 10.68
C GLN A 291 8.34 -2.46 9.41
N LYS A 292 7.68 -2.76 8.29
CA LYS A 292 8.29 -3.26 7.04
C LYS A 292 9.06 -4.58 7.20
N LYS A 293 8.69 -5.38 8.21
CA LYS A 293 9.25 -6.71 8.48
C LYS A 293 8.37 -7.77 7.81
N TYR A 294 8.35 -7.74 6.49
CA TYR A 294 7.45 -8.55 5.67
C TYR A 294 7.68 -10.06 5.87
N ASP A 295 8.93 -10.46 6.09
CA ASP A 295 9.32 -11.86 6.32
C ASP A 295 8.72 -12.45 7.62
N GLU A 296 8.31 -11.61 8.57
CA GLU A 296 7.71 -12.03 9.84
C GLU A 296 6.18 -12.12 9.78
N ILE A 297 5.53 -11.62 8.71
CA ILE A 297 4.06 -11.54 8.63
C ILE A 297 3.42 -12.94 8.53
N SER A 298 4.03 -13.84 7.77
CA SER A 298 3.52 -15.21 7.54
C SER A 298 3.30 -15.99 8.84
N GLN A 299 4.06 -15.68 9.90
CA GLN A 299 3.93 -16.29 11.23
C GLN A 299 2.60 -15.97 11.93
N TYR A 300 1.91 -14.92 11.48
CA TYR A 300 0.67 -14.41 12.04
C TYR A 300 -0.52 -14.57 11.08
N ILE A 301 -0.34 -15.25 9.95
CA ILE A 301 -1.42 -15.49 8.99
C ILE A 301 -1.69 -17.00 8.97
N VAL A 302 -2.78 -17.41 9.61
CA VAL A 302 -3.18 -18.83 9.73
C VAL A 302 -4.46 -19.08 8.97
N GLU A 303 -4.39 -20.01 8.01
CA GLU A 303 -5.45 -20.31 7.04
C GLU A 303 -6.82 -20.62 7.69
N ASP A 304 -6.83 -21.33 8.83
CA ASP A 304 -8.07 -21.72 9.53
C ASP A 304 -8.87 -20.54 10.12
N GLU A 305 -8.21 -19.46 10.55
CA GLU A 305 -8.89 -18.32 11.20
C GLU A 305 -9.49 -17.36 10.17
N PHE A 306 -8.84 -17.24 9.01
CA PHE A 306 -9.27 -16.37 7.91
C PHE A 306 -10.30 -17.03 6.99
N ASN A 307 -10.57 -18.33 7.14
CA ASN A 307 -11.57 -19.04 6.36
C ASN A 307 -13.02 -18.57 6.65
N ILE A 308 -13.23 -17.92 7.81
CA ILE A 308 -14.54 -17.37 8.22
C ILE A 308 -14.86 -16.06 7.49
N ASP A 309 -13.83 -15.26 7.17
CA ASP A 309 -13.98 -14.02 6.39
C ASP A 309 -13.32 -14.19 5.02
N LEU A 310 -14.14 -14.60 4.05
CA LEU A 310 -13.74 -14.84 2.67
C LEU A 310 -13.04 -13.63 2.00
N ARG A 311 -13.19 -12.41 2.54
CA ARG A 311 -12.49 -11.20 2.06
C ARG A 311 -10.99 -11.23 2.34
N LEU A 312 -10.56 -12.02 3.32
CA LEU A 312 -9.17 -12.12 3.76
C LEU A 312 -8.42 -13.25 3.05
N LYS A 313 -9.11 -14.08 2.27
CA LYS A 313 -8.52 -15.18 1.47
C LYS A 313 -7.35 -14.75 0.56
N PRO A 314 -7.41 -13.62 -0.18
CA PRO A 314 -6.28 -13.17 -1.00
C PRO A 314 -5.05 -12.79 -0.16
N LEU A 315 -5.30 -12.22 1.02
CA LEU A 315 -4.24 -11.85 1.96
C LEU A 315 -3.59 -13.12 2.53
N VAL A 316 -4.37 -14.14 2.86
CA VAL A 316 -3.83 -15.45 3.23
C VAL A 316 -2.99 -16.03 2.11
N GLN A 317 -3.49 -16.09 0.88
CA GLN A 317 -2.74 -16.65 -0.25
C GLN A 317 -1.41 -15.94 -0.50
N MET A 318 -1.40 -14.59 -0.47
CA MET A 318 -0.20 -13.79 -0.71
C MET A 318 0.88 -14.01 0.35
N TRP A 319 0.51 -14.19 1.62
CA TRP A 319 1.45 -14.21 2.73
C TRP A 319 1.67 -15.60 3.35
N SER A 320 0.90 -16.61 2.95
CA SER A 320 1.08 -18.02 3.36
C SER A 320 2.20 -18.72 2.58
N HIS A 321 2.59 -18.20 1.42
CA HIS A 321 3.63 -18.76 0.56
C HIS A 321 4.87 -17.83 0.60
N PRO A 322 6.00 -18.27 1.20
CA PRO A 322 7.22 -17.45 1.34
C PRO A 322 7.93 -17.15 0.02
#